data_AF-A0A432T9T1-F1
#
_entry.id   AF-A0A432T9T1-F1
#
_cell.length_a   1.000
_cell.length_b   1.000
_cell.length_c   1.000
_cell.angle_alpha   90.00
_cell.angle_beta   90.00
_cell.angle_gamma   90.00
#
_symmetry.space_group_name_H-M   'P 1'
#
loop_
_entity.id
_entity.type
_entity.pdbx_description
1 polymer ?
#
loop_
_entity_poly.entity_id
_entity_poly.type
_entity_poly.pdbx_seq_one_letter_code
_entity_poly.pdbx_strand_id
1 'polypeptide(L)'
;MKKLFLMMLALNFLQAQNSVGLNINSEDLELTGSIDLNQMTGYVDTTSYIADLDYLNTSDDDMVMFGIRASNQFQGFPGLSLSLGVKSVITQNFIAFPFTFGSEYLMPLIDTIPPVSWRTNLCFAPEVLSF
;
A
#
# COMPACT_ATOMS: atom_id res chain seq x y z
N MET A 1 -24.21 7.53 9.50
CA MET A 1 -24.77 6.28 8.94
C MET A 1 -23.91 5.74 7.79
N LYS A 2 -23.76 6.44 6.65
CA LYS A 2 -22.93 5.96 5.51
C LYS A 2 -21.46 5.69 5.86
N LYS A 3 -20.83 6.56 6.65
CA LYS A 3 -19.42 6.42 7.11
C LYS A 3 -19.20 5.19 8.02
N LEU A 4 -20.20 4.81 8.82
CA LEU A 4 -20.14 3.65 9.73
C LEU A 4 -20.25 2.32 8.98
N PHE A 5 -21.05 2.28 7.91
CA PHE A 5 -21.19 1.12 7.04
C PHE A 5 -19.90 0.80 6.26
N LEU A 6 -19.21 1.84 5.78
CA LEU A 6 -17.92 1.70 5.13
C LEU A 6 -16.85 1.17 6.10
N MET A 7 -16.88 1.63 7.35
CA MET A 7 -16.03 1.12 8.43
C MET A 7 -16.28 -0.37 8.70
N MET A 8 -17.54 -0.81 8.72
CA MET A 8 -17.90 -2.22 8.94
C MET A 8 -17.48 -3.14 7.79
N LEU A 9 -17.49 -2.66 6.54
CA LEU A 9 -16.98 -3.41 5.38
C LEU A 9 -15.45 -3.56 5.42
N ALA A 10 -14.72 -2.50 5.81
CA ALA A 10 -13.27 -2.54 5.95
C ALA A 10 -12.79 -3.58 6.99
N LEU A 11 -13.57 -3.79 8.06
CA LEU A 11 -13.21 -4.71 9.14
C LEU A 11 -13.24 -6.19 8.73
N ASN A 12 -14.01 -6.57 7.69
CA ASN A 12 -14.13 -7.98 7.28
C ASN A 12 -12.92 -8.49 6.47
N PHE A 13 -12.05 -7.60 6.00
CA PHE A 13 -10.83 -7.95 5.25
C PHE A 13 -9.55 -7.96 6.10
N LEU A 14 -9.65 -7.68 7.40
CA LEU A 14 -8.54 -7.70 8.37
C LEU A 14 -8.11 -9.14 8.69
N GLN A 15 -7.57 -9.84 7.71
CA GLN A 15 -6.61 -10.93 7.94
C GLN A 15 -5.25 -10.28 8.21
N ALA A 16 -4.40 -10.90 9.03
CA ALA A 16 -3.18 -10.33 9.62
C ALA A 16 -2.12 -9.77 8.63
N GLN A 17 -2.30 -9.95 7.31
CA GLN A 17 -1.39 -9.49 6.26
C GLN A 17 -2.04 -8.55 5.24
N ASN A 18 -3.33 -8.23 5.42
CA ASN A 18 -3.99 -7.16 4.68
C ASN A 18 -4.04 -5.91 5.57
N SER A 19 -3.90 -4.74 4.97
CA SER A 19 -4.03 -3.48 5.71
C SER A 19 -5.05 -2.58 5.04
N VAL A 20 -5.93 -1.99 5.85
CA VAL A 20 -6.78 -0.87 5.45
C VAL A 20 -6.40 0.32 6.32
N GLY A 21 -6.01 1.41 5.69
CA GLY A 21 -5.70 2.68 6.31
C GLY A 21 -6.74 3.72 5.94
N LEU A 22 -7.17 4.52 6.92
CA LEU A 22 -8.03 5.67 6.71
C LEU A 22 -7.40 6.84 7.46
N ASN A 23 -7.08 7.90 6.73
CA ASN A 23 -6.54 9.13 7.27
C ASN A 23 -7.49 10.26 6.92
N ILE A 24 -7.99 10.93 7.96
CA ILE A 24 -8.92 12.05 7.83
C ILE A 24 -8.22 13.25 8.43
N ASN A 25 -7.83 14.18 7.57
CA ASN A 25 -7.34 15.49 7.97
C ASN A 25 -8.45 16.53 7.78
N SER A 26 -8.23 17.77 8.22
CA SER A 26 -9.20 18.86 8.06
C SER A 26 -9.52 19.18 6.60
N GLU A 27 -8.56 18.93 5.70
CA GLU A 27 -8.62 19.31 4.29
C GLU A 27 -8.63 18.12 3.35
N ASP A 28 -8.13 16.96 3.82
CA ASP A 28 -7.91 15.78 2.98
C ASP A 28 -8.51 14.51 3.59
N LEU A 29 -8.93 13.60 2.70
CA LEU A 29 -9.35 12.25 3.03
C LEU A 29 -8.50 11.26 2.22
N GLU A 30 -7.81 10.38 2.93
CA GLU A 30 -7.00 9.32 2.32
C GLU A 30 -7.48 7.94 2.78
N LEU A 31 -7.67 7.05 1.83
CA LEU A 31 -8.00 5.65 2.04
C LEU A 31 -6.94 4.80 1.34
N THR A 32 -6.33 3.88 2.07
CA THR A 32 -5.37 2.92 1.55
C THR A 32 -5.84 1.51 1.84
N GLY A 33 -5.74 0.62 0.86
CA GLY A 33 -5.96 -0.80 0.98
C GLY A 33 -4.77 -1.54 0.39
N SER A 34 -4.29 -2.56 1.09
CA SER A 34 -3.22 -3.44 0.62
C SER A 34 -3.58 -4.87 0.95
N ILE A 35 -3.47 -5.75 -0.03
CA ILE A 35 -3.83 -7.17 0.08
C ILE A 35 -2.65 -8.02 -0.39
N ASP A 36 -2.25 -9.00 0.43
CA ASP A 36 -1.26 -10.02 0.02
C ASP A 36 -1.98 -11.15 -0.76
N LEU A 37 -1.69 -11.24 -2.05
CA LEU A 37 -2.29 -12.19 -2.99
C LEU A 37 -1.83 -13.64 -2.72
N ASN A 38 -0.67 -13.83 -2.11
CA ASN A 38 -0.15 -15.15 -1.76
C ASN A 38 -1.08 -15.84 -0.76
N GLN A 39 -1.59 -15.07 0.21
CA GLN A 39 -2.51 -15.57 1.23
C GLN A 39 -3.89 -15.95 0.66
N MET A 40 -4.34 -15.24 -0.37
CA MET A 40 -5.61 -15.54 -1.02
C MET A 40 -5.55 -16.81 -1.88
N THR A 41 -4.37 -17.13 -2.41
CA THR A 41 -4.16 -18.25 -3.34
C THR A 41 -3.56 -19.48 -2.67
N GLY A 42 -3.16 -19.38 -1.40
CA GLY A 42 -2.43 -20.44 -0.69
C GLY A 42 -1.01 -20.65 -1.25
N TYR A 43 -0.49 -19.67 -1.99
CA TYR A 43 0.81 -19.73 -2.63
C TYR A 43 1.90 -19.40 -1.60
N VAL A 44 2.70 -20.41 -1.22
CA VAL A 44 3.81 -20.24 -0.28
C VAL A 44 5.09 -20.03 -1.07
N ASP A 45 5.56 -18.79 -1.13
CA ASP A 45 6.84 -18.40 -1.72
C ASP A 45 7.50 -17.35 -0.81
N THR A 46 8.80 -17.17 -1.00
CA THR A 46 9.62 -16.14 -0.35
C THR A 46 9.24 -14.73 -0.78
N THR A 47 8.58 -14.58 -1.92
CA THR A 47 8.13 -13.29 -2.47
C THR A 47 6.62 -13.12 -2.25
N SER A 48 6.23 -12.07 -1.55
CA SER A 48 4.83 -11.64 -1.42
C SER A 48 4.43 -10.77 -2.60
N TYR A 49 3.32 -11.11 -3.27
CA TYR A 49 2.69 -10.28 -4.29
C TYR A 49 1.55 -9.48 -3.66
N ILE A 50 1.67 -8.17 -3.68
CA ILE A 50 0.77 -7.25 -2.99
C ILE A 50 -0.01 -6.46 -4.03
N ALA A 51 -1.33 -6.41 -3.87
CA ALA A 51 -2.19 -5.49 -4.58
C ALA A 51 -2.52 -4.30 -3.68
N ASP A 52 -2.28 -3.09 -4.18
CA ASP A 52 -2.53 -1.83 -3.48
C ASP A 52 -3.69 -1.08 -4.17
N LEU A 53 -4.55 -0.46 -3.37
CA LEU A 53 -5.59 0.47 -3.81
C LEU A 53 -5.53 1.69 -2.91
N ASP A 54 -5.35 2.87 -3.47
CA ASP A 54 -5.32 4.12 -2.74
C ASP A 54 -6.34 5.10 -3.33
N TYR A 55 -6.98 5.88 -2.47
CA TYR A 55 -7.79 7.01 -2.84
C TYR A 55 -7.40 8.20 -1.97
N LEU A 56 -7.13 9.32 -2.63
CA LEU A 56 -6.81 10.59 -1.99
C LEU A 56 -7.78 11.64 -2.53
N ASN A 57 -8.58 12.20 -1.65
CA ASN A 57 -9.39 13.38 -1.90
C ASN A 57 -8.72 14.55 -1.20
N THR A 58 -8.37 15.57 -1.97
CA THR A 58 -7.87 16.86 -1.46
C THR A 58 -8.85 17.96 -1.80
N SER A 59 -8.62 19.19 -1.31
CA SER A 59 -9.45 20.34 -1.69
C SER A 59 -9.45 20.64 -3.19
N ASP A 60 -8.37 20.25 -3.88
CA ASP A 60 -8.08 20.69 -5.24
C ASP A 60 -8.27 19.57 -6.29
N ASP A 61 -8.01 18.31 -5.93
CA ASP A 61 -8.18 17.17 -6.86
C ASP A 61 -8.49 15.85 -6.13
N ASP A 62 -9.06 14.92 -6.89
CA ASP A 62 -9.26 13.52 -6.53
C ASP A 62 -8.24 12.65 -7.25
N MET A 63 -7.61 11.75 -6.51
CA MET A 63 -6.66 10.79 -7.05
C MET A 63 -7.04 9.37 -6.65
N VAL A 64 -7.16 8.50 -7.63
CA VAL A 64 -7.30 7.05 -7.45
C VAL A 64 -6.03 6.39 -7.92
N MET A 65 -5.46 5.51 -7.10
CA MET A 65 -4.29 4.73 -7.47
C MET A 65 -4.57 3.24 -7.28
N PHE A 66 -4.10 2.44 -8.23
CA PHE A 66 -4.13 0.98 -8.14
C PHE A 66 -2.75 0.45 -8.47
N GLY A 67 -2.28 -0.56 -7.74
CA GLY A 67 -0.93 -1.06 -7.85
C GLY A 67 -0.80 -2.55 -7.65
N ILE A 68 0.28 -3.08 -8.22
CA ILE A 68 0.80 -4.39 -7.88
C ILE A 68 2.29 -4.27 -7.60
N ARG A 69 2.77 -4.96 -6.58
CA ARG A 69 4.20 -5.02 -6.24
C ARG A 69 4.60 -6.39 -5.72
N ALA A 70 5.82 -6.77 -6.03
CA ALA A 70 6.48 -7.92 -5.44
C ALA A 70 7.38 -7.44 -4.30
N SER A 71 7.29 -8.09 -3.13
CA SER A 71 8.08 -7.77 -1.94
C SER A 71 8.83 -9.01 -1.48
N ASN A 72 10.12 -8.87 -1.19
CA ASN A 72 10.96 -9.96 -0.71
C ASN A 72 11.89 -9.47 0.41
N GLN A 73 12.24 -10.36 1.32
CA GLN A 73 13.18 -10.06 2.39
C GLN A 73 14.60 -9.90 1.82
N PHE A 74 15.23 -8.77 2.11
CA PHE A 74 16.56 -8.47 1.59
C PHE A 74 17.61 -9.39 2.22
N GLN A 75 18.32 -10.14 1.38
CA GLN A 75 19.39 -11.02 1.83
C GLN A 75 20.53 -10.19 2.39
N GLY A 76 20.89 -10.44 3.65
CA GLY A 76 21.99 -9.75 4.34
C GLY A 76 21.56 -8.66 5.32
N PHE A 77 20.28 -8.30 5.40
CA PHE A 77 19.77 -7.37 6.42
C PHE A 77 18.44 -7.88 7.01
N PRO A 78 18.50 -8.66 8.11
CA PRO A 78 17.30 -9.19 8.77
C PRO A 78 16.30 -8.08 9.13
N GLY A 79 15.01 -8.33 8.87
CA GLY A 79 13.95 -7.36 9.09
C GLY A 79 13.73 -6.36 7.96
N LEU A 80 14.65 -6.22 6.98
CA LEU A 80 14.43 -5.38 5.80
C LEU A 80 13.79 -6.17 4.67
N SER A 81 12.70 -5.64 4.14
CA SER A 81 12.05 -6.09 2.91
C SER A 81 12.11 -5.00 1.86
N LEU A 82 12.39 -5.38 0.62
CA LEU A 82 12.35 -4.48 -0.53
C LEU A 82 11.21 -4.89 -1.45
N SER A 83 10.57 -3.89 -2.07
CA SER A 83 9.47 -4.10 -2.99
C SER A 83 9.65 -3.30 -4.27
N LEU A 84 9.21 -3.90 -5.37
CA LEU A 84 9.21 -3.31 -6.70
C LEU A 84 7.84 -3.56 -7.34
N GLY A 85 7.32 -2.56 -8.05
CA GLY A 85 6.01 -2.67 -8.65
C GLY A 85 5.71 -1.61 -9.69
N VAL A 86 4.46 -1.59 -10.07
CA VAL A 86 3.86 -0.57 -10.92
C VAL A 86 2.55 -0.12 -10.30
N LYS A 87 2.23 1.16 -10.48
CA LYS A 87 0.93 1.73 -10.14
C LYS A 87 0.33 2.40 -11.36
N SER A 88 -0.99 2.44 -11.43
CA SER A 88 -1.73 3.41 -12.23
C SER A 88 -2.22 4.51 -11.29
N VAL A 89 -1.97 5.76 -11.64
CA VAL A 89 -2.44 6.96 -10.95
C VAL A 89 -3.40 7.67 -11.89
N ILE A 90 -4.63 7.90 -11.43
CA ILE A 90 -5.68 8.53 -12.21
C ILE A 90 -6.19 9.72 -11.41
N THR A 91 -6.15 10.90 -12.02
CA THR A 91 -6.76 12.12 -11.51
C THR A 91 -7.80 12.64 -12.51
N GLN A 92 -8.43 13.77 -12.22
CA GLN A 92 -9.30 14.43 -13.21
C GLN A 92 -8.52 14.97 -14.41
N ASN A 93 -7.22 15.26 -14.22
CA ASN A 93 -6.43 16.05 -15.17
C ASN A 93 -5.36 15.23 -15.91
N PHE A 94 -4.89 14.13 -15.33
CA PHE A 94 -3.84 13.29 -15.91
C PHE A 94 -3.95 11.82 -15.49
N ILE A 95 -3.32 10.95 -16.28
CA ILE A 95 -3.12 9.54 -15.97
C ILE A 95 -1.62 9.25 -16.01
N ALA A 96 -1.10 8.54 -15.01
CA ALA A 96 0.29 8.11 -15.00
C ALA A 96 0.45 6.64 -14.62
N PHE A 97 1.55 6.02 -15.08
CA PHE A 97 1.92 4.65 -14.78
C PHE A 97 3.30 4.58 -14.11
N PRO A 98 3.48 5.11 -12.89
CA PRO A 98 4.77 5.11 -12.21
C PRO A 98 5.26 3.70 -11.87
N PHE A 99 6.58 3.53 -11.94
CA PHE A 99 7.25 2.46 -11.23
C PHE A 99 7.26 2.76 -9.74
N THR A 100 7.05 1.73 -8.93
CA THR A 100 7.10 1.81 -7.47
C THR A 100 8.30 1.06 -6.93
N PHE A 101 9.00 1.71 -6.01
CA PHE A 101 10.02 1.11 -5.16
C PHE A 101 9.60 1.32 -3.71
N GLY A 102 9.63 0.28 -2.90
CA GLY A 102 9.31 0.38 -1.48
C GLY A 102 10.30 -0.37 -0.62
N SER A 103 10.46 0.09 0.61
CA SER A 103 11.25 -0.60 1.64
C SER A 103 10.46 -0.63 2.93
N GLU A 104 10.50 -1.77 3.61
CA GLU A 104 9.92 -1.92 4.94
C GLU A 104 10.96 -2.53 5.87
N TYR A 105 11.24 -1.86 6.98
CA TYR A 105 12.13 -2.37 8.01
C TYR A 105 11.33 -2.66 9.28
N LEU A 106 11.27 -3.95 9.64
CA LEU A 106 10.73 -4.40 10.91
C LEU A 106 11.76 -4.14 12.01
N MET A 107 11.40 -3.28 12.96
CA MET A 107 12.30 -2.93 14.05
C MET A 107 12.48 -4.14 14.98
N PRO A 108 13.72 -4.47 15.39
CA PRO A 108 14.00 -5.57 16.31
C PRO A 108 13.69 -5.11 17.75
N LEU A 109 12.41 -4.93 18.04
CA LEU A 109 11.92 -4.61 19.37
C LEU A 109 11.80 -5.89 20.21
N ILE A 110 11.87 -5.73 21.53
CA ILE A 110 11.62 -6.82 22.47
C ILE A 110 10.20 -7.36 22.31
N ASP A 111 10.00 -8.67 22.51
CA ASP A 111 8.75 -9.40 22.25
C ASP A 111 7.51 -8.87 23.01
N THR A 112 7.71 -8.00 24.00
CA THR A 112 6.62 -7.34 24.75
C THR A 112 6.05 -6.11 24.06
N ILE A 113 6.70 -5.60 23.00
CA ILE A 113 6.22 -4.46 22.22
C ILE A 113 5.61 -4.98 20.92
N PRO A 114 4.39 -4.53 20.54
CA PRO A 114 3.83 -4.85 19.24
C PRO A 114 4.82 -4.56 18.10
N PRO A 115 4.84 -5.37 17.04
CA PRO A 115 5.73 -5.15 15.90
C PRO A 115 5.61 -3.72 15.36
N VAL A 116 6.72 -2.99 15.32
CA VAL A 116 6.81 -1.66 14.71
C VAL A 116 7.64 -1.79 13.45
N SER A 117 7.13 -1.27 12.34
CA SER A 117 7.88 -1.17 11.10
C SER A 117 8.01 0.27 10.63
N TRP A 118 9.11 0.55 9.94
CA TRP A 118 9.27 1.76 9.15
C TRP A 118 9.10 1.40 7.68
N ARG A 119 8.12 2.03 7.02
CA ARG A 119 7.84 1.82 5.59
C ARG A 119 8.11 3.10 4.80
N THR A 120 8.71 2.94 3.63
CA THR A 120 8.90 4.00 2.63
C THR A 120 8.42 3.46 1.29
N ASN A 121 7.71 4.29 0.52
CA ASN A 121 7.29 4.00 -0.84
C ASN A 121 7.64 5.21 -1.73
N LEU A 122 8.26 4.96 -2.87
CA LEU A 122 8.64 5.93 -3.87
C LEU A 122 7.97 5.56 -5.19
N CYS A 123 7.36 6.55 -5.83
CA CYS A 123 6.75 6.42 -7.15
C CYS A 123 7.53 7.30 -8.12
N PHE A 124 7.92 6.76 -9.27
CA PHE A 124 8.56 7.52 -10.34
C PHE A 124 7.93 7.19 -11.70
N ALA A 125 7.35 8.20 -12.35
CA ALA A 125 6.84 8.11 -13.71
C ALA A 125 7.68 9.01 -14.62
N PRO A 126 8.43 8.44 -15.59
CA PRO A 126 8.98 9.22 -16.70
C PRO A 126 7.86 9.88 -17.52
N GLU A 127 8.19 10.91 -18.30
CA GLU A 127 7.21 11.62 -19.15
C GLU A 127 6.43 10.67 -20.09
N VAL A 128 7.09 9.64 -20.64
CA VAL A 128 6.43 8.65 -21.52
C VAL A 128 5.36 7.81 -20.81
N LEU A 129 5.34 7.82 -19.48
CA LEU A 129 4.36 7.13 -18.65
C LEU A 129 3.40 8.10 -17.96
N SER A 130 3.33 9.36 -18.40
CA SER A 130 2.41 10.39 -17.88
C SER A 130 1.66 11.05 -19.03
N PHE A 131 0.32 11.11 -18.96
CA PHE A 131 -0.58 11.50 -20.06
C PHE A 131 -1.67 12.47 -19.61
#